data_AF-A0A5M4FE93-F1
#
_entry.id   AF-A0A5M4FE93-F1
#
_cell.length_a   1.000
_cell.length_b   1.000
_cell.length_c   1.000
_cell.angle_alpha   90.00
_cell.angle_beta   90.00
_cell.angle_gamma   90.00
#
_symmetry.space_group_name_H-M   'P 1'
#
loop_
_entity.id
_entity.type
_entity.pdbx_description
1 polymer ?
#
loop_
_entity_poly.entity_id
_entity_poly.type
_entity_poly.pdbx_seq_one_letter_code
_entity_poly.pdbx_strand_id
1 'polypeptide(L)'
;MAVDMVVLKPSSGLHDLVVQRLSDGPLGGVDRLVIEAAAEEMVGLISTLVPRHDGSLVEAVRRFHDDDWMAGCAFADNAGSAPARAAAARRVVRERVDLAFGSSAADVLMHTAIVRGYLDAHGGHLAAQRELHLSRATFYRALRRARGRLSDTD
;
A
#
# COMPACT_ATOMS: atom_id res chain seq x y z
N MET A 1 6.21 9.50 -34.73
CA MET A 1 6.07 8.24 -33.95
C MET A 1 5.61 8.63 -32.58
N ALA A 2 4.34 8.39 -32.26
CA ALA A 2 3.79 8.64 -30.94
C ALA A 2 4.26 7.52 -30.01
N VAL A 3 4.96 7.88 -28.93
CA VAL A 3 5.21 6.95 -27.84
C VAL A 3 3.90 6.84 -27.09
N ASP A 4 3.19 5.74 -27.28
CA ASP A 4 2.00 5.43 -26.49
C ASP A 4 2.41 5.43 -25.03
N MET A 5 1.91 6.41 -24.30
CA MET A 5 2.14 6.57 -22.88
C MET A 5 1.26 5.55 -22.18
N VAL A 6 1.67 4.28 -22.20
CA VAL A 6 1.01 3.19 -21.50
C VAL A 6 1.02 3.57 -20.02
N VAL A 7 -0.15 3.96 -19.51
CA VAL A 7 -0.39 4.12 -18.08
C VAL A 7 -0.38 2.71 -17.49
N LEU A 8 0.81 2.21 -17.20
CA LEU A 8 1.03 0.92 -16.56
C LEU A 8 0.46 1.01 -15.13
N LYS A 9 -0.46 0.11 -14.79
CA LYS A 9 -0.74 -0.22 -13.38
C LYS A 9 0.57 -0.80 -12.81
N PRO A 10 1.17 -0.19 -11.78
CA PRO A 10 2.59 -0.39 -11.48
C PRO A 10 3.05 -1.84 -11.22
N SER A 11 2.25 -2.75 -10.64
CA SER A 11 2.70 -4.14 -10.43
C SER A 11 2.17 -5.13 -11.46
N SER A 12 0.86 -5.15 -11.73
CA SER A 12 0.29 -6.10 -12.71
C SER A 12 0.74 -5.74 -14.13
N GLY A 13 0.78 -4.45 -14.46
CA GLY A 13 1.17 -3.99 -15.80
C GLY A 13 2.64 -4.25 -16.11
N LEU A 14 3.54 -4.07 -15.14
CA LEU A 14 4.96 -4.34 -15.35
C LEU A 14 5.23 -5.84 -15.44
N HIS A 15 4.63 -6.64 -14.55
CA HIS A 15 4.77 -8.08 -14.57
C HIS A 15 4.25 -8.67 -15.89
N ASP A 16 3.03 -8.32 -16.30
CA ASP A 16 2.44 -8.80 -17.55
C ASP A 16 3.28 -8.37 -18.77
N LEU A 17 3.84 -7.17 -18.75
CA LEU A 17 4.72 -6.68 -19.81
C LEU A 17 6.05 -7.44 -19.86
N VAL A 18 6.64 -7.76 -18.71
CA VAL A 18 7.83 -8.59 -18.64
C VAL A 18 7.56 -10.01 -19.15
N VAL A 19 6.46 -10.61 -18.70
CA VAL A 19 6.04 -11.94 -19.13
C VAL A 19 5.80 -11.97 -20.64
N GLN A 20 5.10 -10.98 -21.19
CA GLN A 20 4.88 -10.84 -22.63
C GLN A 20 6.22 -10.72 -23.37
N ARG A 21 7.14 -9.88 -22.88
CA ARG A 21 8.42 -9.65 -23.55
C ARG A 21 9.34 -10.87 -23.54
N LEU A 22 9.32 -11.65 -22.46
CA LEU A 22 10.03 -12.92 -22.35
C LEU A 22 9.44 -13.99 -23.27
N SER A 23 8.11 -14.08 -23.31
CA SER A 23 7.36 -15.01 -24.17
C SER A 23 7.57 -14.73 -25.65
N ASP A 24 7.55 -13.46 -26.06
CA ASP A 24 7.76 -13.05 -27.46
C ASP A 24 9.24 -13.02 -27.87
N GLY A 25 10.15 -13.24 -26.91
CA GLY A 25 11.58 -13.04 -27.09
C GLY A 25 12.39 -14.26 -26.69
N PRO A 26 13.34 -14.10 -25.74
CA PRO A 26 14.38 -15.10 -25.49
C PRO A 26 13.85 -16.44 -24.95
N LEU A 27 12.61 -16.47 -24.43
CA LEU A 27 11.99 -17.66 -23.86
C LEU A 27 10.77 -18.14 -24.67
N GLY A 28 10.59 -17.69 -25.91
CA GLY A 28 9.49 -18.11 -26.78
C GLY A 28 9.54 -19.60 -27.12
N GLY A 29 8.85 -20.42 -26.32
CA GLY A 29 8.87 -21.88 -26.41
C GLY A 29 9.21 -22.57 -25.09
N VAL A 30 9.59 -21.81 -24.06
CA VAL A 30 9.74 -22.31 -22.68
C VAL A 30 8.39 -22.43 -22.01
N ASP A 31 8.28 -23.34 -21.04
CA ASP A 31 7.09 -23.51 -20.22
C ASP A 31 6.67 -22.20 -19.55
N ARG A 32 5.36 -21.92 -19.56
CA ARG A 32 4.79 -20.67 -19.06
C ARG A 32 5.16 -20.44 -17.59
N LEU A 33 5.19 -21.49 -16.79
CA LEU A 33 5.45 -21.40 -15.35
C LEU A 33 6.89 -20.95 -15.06
N VAL A 34 7.83 -21.32 -15.93
CA VAL A 34 9.23 -20.84 -15.87
C VAL A 34 9.33 -19.37 -16.29
N ILE A 35 8.53 -18.95 -17.29
CA ILE A 35 8.47 -17.54 -17.71
C ILE A 35 7.90 -16.66 -16.60
N GLU A 36 6.85 -17.11 -15.92
CA GLU A 36 6.24 -16.40 -14.77
C GLU A 36 7.28 -16.26 -13.63
N ALA A 37 7.99 -17.34 -13.28
CA ALA A 37 9.02 -17.29 -12.24
C ALA A 37 10.17 -16.33 -12.60
N ALA A 38 10.63 -16.35 -13.86
CA ALA A 38 11.66 -15.43 -14.34
C ALA A 38 11.17 -13.96 -14.34
N ALA A 39 9.90 -13.74 -14.66
CA ALA A 39 9.28 -12.42 -14.62
C ALA A 39 9.20 -11.89 -13.18
N GLU A 40 8.81 -12.72 -12.21
CA GLU A 40 8.81 -12.35 -10.79
C GLU A 40 10.20 -11.94 -10.31
N GLU A 41 11.25 -12.69 -10.66
CA GLU A 41 12.63 -12.33 -10.30
C GLU A 41 13.07 -11.01 -10.93
N MET A 42 12.82 -10.81 -12.23
CA MET A 42 13.20 -9.56 -12.91
C MET A 42 12.43 -8.36 -12.38
N VAL A 43 11.13 -8.52 -12.08
CA VAL A 43 10.33 -7.46 -11.44
C VAL A 43 10.89 -7.16 -10.05
N GLY A 44 11.30 -8.18 -9.29
CA GLY A 44 12.01 -8.03 -8.03
C GLY A 44 13.27 -7.17 -8.17
N LEU A 45 14.15 -7.51 -9.10
CA LEU A 45 15.38 -6.78 -9.38
C LEU A 45 15.12 -5.34 -9.83
N ILE A 46 14.20 -5.12 -10.77
CA ILE A 46 13.83 -3.77 -11.24
C ILE A 46 13.30 -2.95 -10.07
N SER A 47 12.50 -3.55 -9.19
CA SER A 47 11.96 -2.86 -8.01
C SER A 47 13.04 -2.42 -7.03
N THR A 48 14.17 -3.14 -6.92
CA THR A 48 15.30 -2.69 -6.09
C THR A 48 16.02 -1.46 -6.66
N LEU A 49 15.87 -1.21 -7.97
CA LEU A 49 16.48 -0.08 -8.65
C LEU A 49 15.56 1.15 -8.70
N VAL A 50 14.26 0.97 -8.49
CA VAL A 50 13.28 2.07 -8.45
C VAL A 50 13.38 2.79 -7.09
N PRO A 51 13.47 4.13 -7.08
CA PRO A 51 13.45 4.88 -5.83
C PRO A 51 12.20 4.55 -5.03
N ARG A 52 12.38 4.21 -3.75
CA ARG A 52 11.25 4.01 -2.84
C ARG A 52 10.42 5.29 -2.74
N HIS A 53 9.11 5.14 -2.59
CA HIS A 53 8.31 6.28 -2.17
C HIS A 53 8.71 6.63 -0.73
N ASP A 54 9.41 7.75 -0.56
CA ASP A 54 9.57 8.43 0.72
C ASP A 54 8.19 8.89 1.17
N GLY A 55 7.53 8.04 1.95
CA GLY A 55 6.14 8.22 2.37
C GLY A 55 6.06 8.32 3.88
N SER A 56 5.51 9.42 4.37
CA SER A 56 5.07 9.54 5.76
C SER A 56 4.04 8.46 6.10
N LEU A 57 3.92 8.09 7.37
CA LEU A 57 2.90 7.16 7.84
C LEU A 57 1.50 7.64 7.49
N VAL A 58 1.28 8.97 7.48
CA VAL A 58 -0.01 9.54 7.06
C VAL A 58 -0.33 9.24 5.60
N GLU A 59 0.64 9.35 4.68
CA GLU A 59 0.38 9.01 3.28
C GLU A 59 0.20 7.50 3.10
N ALA A 60 0.95 6.69 3.86
CA ALA A 60 0.78 5.24 3.84
C ALA A 60 -0.60 4.78 4.32
N VAL A 61 -1.15 5.40 5.36
CA VAL A 61 -2.54 5.15 5.81
C VAL A 61 -3.55 5.52 4.71
N ARG A 62 -3.32 6.60 3.96
CA ARG A 62 -4.23 7.03 2.87
C ARG A 62 -4.19 6.12 1.66
N ARG A 63 -3.02 5.54 1.37
CA ARG A 63 -2.75 4.62 0.26
C ARG A 63 -2.81 3.15 0.66
N PHE A 64 -3.31 2.84 1.86
CA PHE A 64 -3.18 1.51 2.44
C PHE A 64 -3.74 0.38 1.55
N HIS A 65 -4.77 0.66 0.77
CA HIS A 65 -5.39 -0.30 -0.16
C HIS A 65 -4.87 -0.22 -1.60
N ASP A 66 -3.89 0.64 -1.88
CA ASP A 66 -3.18 0.72 -3.16
C ASP A 66 -2.00 -0.26 -3.13
N ASP A 67 -2.17 -1.46 -3.69
CA ASP A 67 -1.16 -2.53 -3.67
C ASP A 67 0.17 -2.09 -4.26
N ASP A 68 0.11 -1.32 -5.35
CA ASP A 68 1.26 -0.85 -6.09
C ASP A 68 2.06 0.15 -5.26
N TRP A 69 1.37 1.13 -4.69
CA TRP A 69 2.00 2.12 -3.82
C TRP A 69 2.58 1.46 -2.57
N MET A 70 1.84 0.53 -1.95
CA MET A 70 2.28 -0.20 -0.75
C MET A 70 3.49 -1.10 -1.02
N ALA A 71 3.61 -1.70 -2.21
CA ALA A 71 4.76 -2.52 -2.58
C ALA A 71 6.06 -1.72 -2.80
N GLY A 72 5.95 -0.41 -3.03
CA GLY A 72 7.06 0.49 -3.35
C GLY A 72 7.37 1.55 -2.29
N CYS A 73 6.64 1.60 -1.18
CA CYS A 73 6.86 2.60 -0.14
C CYS A 73 7.98 2.24 0.83
N ALA A 74 8.43 3.21 1.64
CA ALA A 74 9.48 3.02 2.63
C ALA A 74 9.21 1.90 3.65
N PHE A 75 7.95 1.52 3.87
CA PHE A 75 7.55 0.46 4.78
C PHE A 75 7.63 -0.95 4.18
N ALA A 76 7.83 -1.07 2.86
CA ALA A 76 7.98 -2.34 2.19
C ALA A 76 9.35 -2.97 2.47
N ASP A 77 9.37 -4.30 2.52
CA ASP A 77 10.62 -5.07 2.51
C ASP A 77 11.26 -5.03 1.11
N ASN A 78 12.56 -5.28 1.01
CA ASN A 78 13.29 -5.33 -0.27
C ASN A 78 13.15 -6.67 -1.00
N ALA A 79 12.62 -7.70 -0.35
CA ALA A 79 12.58 -9.06 -0.87
C ALA A 79 11.16 -9.53 -1.20
N GLY A 80 11.07 -10.42 -2.20
CA GLY A 80 9.83 -11.09 -2.59
C GLY A 80 9.02 -10.36 -3.66
N SER A 81 7.93 -11.01 -4.07
CA SER A 81 6.98 -10.50 -5.08
C SER A 81 6.27 -9.23 -4.61
N ALA A 82 5.77 -8.42 -5.56
CA ALA A 82 5.08 -7.18 -5.23
C ALA A 82 3.91 -7.36 -4.23
N PRO A 83 3.05 -8.41 -4.35
CA PRO A 83 2.01 -8.68 -3.34
C PRO A 83 2.57 -8.98 -1.95
N ALA A 84 3.68 -9.73 -1.87
CA ALA A 84 4.32 -10.05 -0.59
C ALA A 84 4.89 -8.80 0.08
N ARG A 85 5.51 -7.90 -0.71
CA ARG A 85 6.02 -6.61 -0.23
C ARG A 85 4.89 -5.69 0.25
N ALA A 86 3.80 -5.58 -0.51
CA ALA A 86 2.62 -4.81 -0.10
C ALA A 86 2.03 -5.34 1.21
N ALA A 87 1.88 -6.66 1.35
CA ALA A 87 1.40 -7.28 2.58
C ALA A 87 2.34 -7.03 3.77
N ALA A 88 3.65 -7.08 3.56
CA ALA A 88 4.64 -6.72 4.58
C ALA A 88 4.53 -5.26 5.01
N ALA A 89 4.46 -4.34 4.04
CA ALA A 89 4.30 -2.92 4.30
C ALA A 89 3.02 -2.61 5.08
N ARG A 90 1.89 -3.29 4.75
CA ARG A 90 0.64 -3.15 5.50
C ARG A 90 0.77 -3.57 6.96
N ARG A 91 1.50 -4.66 7.25
CA ARG A 91 1.75 -5.07 8.64
C ARG A 91 2.53 -4.01 9.40
N VAL A 92 3.59 -3.46 8.79
CA VAL A 92 4.40 -2.40 9.41
C VAL A 92 3.58 -1.13 9.64
N VAL A 93 2.80 -0.68 8.65
CA VAL A 93 1.92 0.48 8.80
C VAL A 93 0.89 0.25 9.90
N ARG A 94 0.28 -0.95 9.94
CA ARG A 94 -0.69 -1.33 10.97
C ARG A 94 -0.09 -1.24 12.37
N GLU A 95 1.09 -1.82 12.56
CA GLU A 95 1.83 -1.79 13.82
C GLU A 95 2.17 -0.37 14.25
N ARG A 96 2.73 0.45 13.34
CA ARG A 96 3.06 1.85 13.65
C ARG A 96 1.83 2.67 14.02
N VAL A 97 0.70 2.46 13.34
CA VAL A 97 -0.57 3.09 13.72
C VAL A 97 -1.01 2.64 15.10
N ASP A 98 -0.87 1.35 15.44
CA ASP A 98 -1.25 0.83 16.76
C ASP A 98 -0.38 1.41 17.88
N LEU A 99 0.92 1.61 17.62
CA LEU A 99 1.86 2.19 18.58
C LEU A 99 1.71 3.70 18.78
N ALA A 100 1.11 4.43 17.82
CA ALA A 100 0.96 5.89 17.90
C ALA A 100 -0.11 6.37 18.91
N PHE A 101 -0.93 5.47 19.43
CA PHE A 101 -2.06 5.78 20.31
C PHE A 101 -1.94 5.04 21.64
N GLY A 102 -2.22 5.75 22.74
CA GLY A 102 -2.30 5.17 24.07
C GLY A 102 -3.66 4.54 24.37
N SER A 103 -3.91 4.30 25.66
CA SER A 103 -5.13 3.67 26.17
C SER A 103 -6.23 4.66 26.62
N SER A 104 -6.01 5.97 26.48
CA SER A 104 -7.02 6.96 26.86
C SER A 104 -8.26 6.85 25.95
N ALA A 105 -9.45 7.21 26.44
CA ALA A 105 -10.67 7.17 25.64
C ALA A 105 -10.55 8.01 24.34
N ALA A 106 -9.81 9.12 24.40
CA ALA A 106 -9.53 9.96 23.23
C ALA A 106 -8.60 9.26 22.23
N ASP A 107 -7.55 8.58 22.70
CA ASP A 107 -6.64 7.83 21.85
C ASP A 107 -7.34 6.63 21.21
N VAL A 108 -8.14 5.87 21.98
CA VAL A 108 -8.95 4.75 21.45
C VAL A 108 -9.90 5.24 20.37
N LEU A 109 -10.56 6.38 20.57
CA LEU A 109 -11.45 6.96 19.55
C LEU A 109 -10.68 7.36 18.27
N MET A 110 -9.55 8.02 18.41
CA MET A 110 -8.72 8.46 17.29
C MET A 110 -8.13 7.28 16.51
N HIS A 111 -7.61 6.28 17.22
CA HIS A 111 -7.14 5.02 16.67
C HIS A 111 -8.25 4.33 15.88
N THR A 112 -9.41 4.10 16.51
CA THR A 112 -10.54 3.40 15.88
C THR A 112 -11.03 4.14 14.64
N ALA A 113 -11.07 5.48 14.68
CA ALA A 113 -11.44 6.29 13.52
C ALA A 113 -10.47 6.12 12.34
N ILE A 114 -9.15 6.02 12.59
CA ILE A 114 -8.16 5.73 11.54
C ILE A 114 -8.32 4.30 11.02
N VAL A 115 -8.42 3.31 11.91
CA VAL A 115 -8.51 1.90 11.53
C VAL A 115 -9.72 1.66 10.64
N ARG A 116 -10.91 2.01 11.13
CA ARG A 116 -12.16 1.80 10.38
C ARG A 116 -12.28 2.74 9.20
N GLY A 117 -11.67 3.92 9.27
CA GLY A 117 -11.74 4.93 8.22
C GLY A 117 -10.84 4.66 7.01
N TYR A 118 -9.66 4.05 7.23
CA TYR A 118 -8.62 3.92 6.22
C TYR A 118 -8.07 2.51 5.99
N LEU A 119 -8.00 1.67 7.04
CA LEU A 119 -7.25 0.40 6.98
C LEU A 119 -8.15 -0.82 6.81
N ASP A 120 -9.41 -0.70 7.21
CA ASP A 120 -10.42 -1.73 7.06
C ASP A 120 -10.93 -1.79 5.61
N ALA A 121 -10.75 -2.95 4.95
CA ALA A 121 -11.16 -3.18 3.58
C ALA A 121 -12.68 -3.05 3.35
N HIS A 122 -13.49 -3.27 4.38
CA HIS A 122 -14.94 -3.11 4.33
C HIS A 122 -15.42 -1.82 4.99
N GLY A 123 -14.48 -1.02 5.52
CA GLY A 123 -14.76 0.21 6.22
C GLY A 123 -14.91 1.41 5.30
N GLY A 124 -14.29 2.51 5.71
CA GLY A 124 -14.38 3.81 5.08
C GLY A 124 -15.03 4.83 6.00
N HIS A 125 -14.77 6.11 5.70
CA HIS A 125 -15.16 7.23 6.57
C HIS A 125 -16.65 7.22 6.98
N LEU A 126 -17.57 6.90 6.07
CA LEU A 126 -19.00 6.88 6.36
C LEU A 126 -19.45 5.66 7.18
N ALA A 127 -18.79 4.51 7.02
CA ALA A 127 -19.06 3.33 7.83
C ALA A 127 -18.53 3.55 9.26
N ALA A 128 -17.27 3.94 9.37
CA ALA A 128 -16.62 4.27 10.64
C ALA A 128 -17.38 5.33 11.44
N GLN A 129 -17.83 6.41 10.79
CA GLN A 129 -18.62 7.45 11.45
C GLN A 129 -19.91 6.88 12.09
N ARG A 130 -20.62 6.00 11.36
CA ARG A 130 -21.89 5.41 11.82
C ARG A 130 -21.67 4.43 12.96
N GLU A 131 -20.66 3.57 12.84
CA GLU A 131 -20.30 2.60 13.88
C GLU A 131 -19.84 3.27 15.18
N LEU A 132 -19.15 4.41 15.07
CA LEU A 132 -18.70 5.18 16.23
C LEU A 132 -19.81 6.10 16.81
N HIS A 133 -21.01 6.09 16.23
CA HIS A 133 -22.14 6.94 16.63
C HIS A 133 -21.78 8.44 16.73
N LEU A 134 -20.91 8.91 15.85
CA LEU A 134 -20.44 10.30 15.84
C LEU A 134 -21.21 11.14 14.83
N SER A 135 -21.38 12.42 15.17
CA SER A 135 -21.69 13.42 14.15
C SER A 135 -20.56 13.47 13.11
N ARG A 136 -20.90 13.84 11.87
CA ARG A 136 -19.91 14.02 10.79
C ARG A 136 -18.78 14.96 11.22
N ALA A 137 -19.12 16.09 11.83
CA ALA A 137 -18.14 17.07 12.28
C ALA A 137 -17.20 16.52 13.36
N THR A 138 -17.75 15.77 14.33
CA THR A 138 -16.95 15.16 15.40
C THR A 138 -15.99 14.11 14.83
N PHE A 139 -16.47 13.27 13.91
CA PHE A 139 -15.64 12.24 13.27
C PHE A 139 -14.46 12.84 12.49
N TYR A 140 -14.69 13.84 11.64
CA TYR A 140 -13.58 14.46 10.89
C TYR A 140 -12.62 15.27 11.78
N ARG A 141 -13.10 15.83 12.91
CA ARG A 141 -12.20 16.43 13.91
C ARG A 141 -11.31 15.38 14.57
N ALA A 142 -11.87 14.22 14.94
CA ALA A 142 -11.09 13.10 15.47
C ALA A 142 -10.07 12.60 14.44
N LEU A 143 -10.47 12.36 13.19
CA LEU A 143 -9.56 11.98 12.11
C LEU A 143 -8.43 13.00 11.89
N ARG A 144 -8.75 14.30 11.90
CA ARG A 144 -7.72 15.34 11.73
C ARG A 144 -6.68 15.29 12.86
N ARG A 145 -7.12 15.11 14.10
CA ARG A 145 -6.21 14.97 15.25
C ARG A 145 -5.40 13.68 15.19
N ALA A 146 -6.04 12.58 14.84
CA ALA A 146 -5.40 11.29 14.67
C ALA A 146 -4.29 11.36 13.62
N ARG A 147 -4.55 11.98 12.47
CA ARG A 147 -3.53 12.24 11.44
C ARG A 147 -2.39 13.14 11.93
N GLY A 148 -2.71 14.19 12.70
CA GLY A 148 -1.69 15.03 13.33
C GLY A 148 -0.75 14.21 14.22
N ARG A 149 -1.31 13.33 15.07
CA ARG A 149 -0.52 12.43 15.90
C ARG A 149 0.40 11.50 15.09
N LEU A 150 -0.10 10.92 14.00
CA LEU A 150 0.72 10.08 13.13
C LEU A 150 1.88 10.86 12.52
N SER A 151 1.66 12.11 12.10
CA SER A 151 2.74 12.98 11.60
C SER A 151 3.79 13.33 12.64
N ASP A 152 3.42 13.43 13.92
CA ASP A 152 4.36 13.72 15.02
C ASP A 152 5.19 12.47 15.42
N THR A 153 4.84 11.29 14.92
CA THR A 153 5.47 10.00 15.24
C THR A 153 6.39 9.49 14.12
N ASP A 154 6.35 10.13 12.94
CA ASP A 154 7.29 9.90 11.84
C ASP A 154 8.67 10.52 12.12
#